data_AF-A0AA39C888-F1
#
_entry.id   AF-A0AA39C888-F1
#
_cell.length_a   1.000
_cell.length_b   1.000
_cell.length_c   1.000
_cell.angle_alpha   90.00
_cell.angle_beta   90.00
_cell.angle_gamma   90.00
#
_symmetry.space_group_name_H-M   'P 1'
#
loop_
_entity.id
_entity.type
_entity.pdbx_description
1 polymer ?
#
loop_
_entity_poly.entity_id
_entity_poly.type
_entity_poly.pdbx_seq_one_letter_code
_entity_poly.pdbx_strand_id
1 'polypeptide(L)'
;MEDISEDIDVDNIIDDTINKFNESLKKPQEFATFGAVNDLDHLLTAFDLNDDTTSEHCSEIIQDIIQNSDSHRTIPRSSSENIKNPSAASSSGELKKKSSKSSAASFFSRLLGRKKNAESSVSSVASIPSVNSDNDRKSVDSDALKLAEHEIEKLKNQGPAGIVHLSLLSRVVNRKINVWTSSMNLCHEVGKEGSGESLNVQYHSSPDDSIPGHWTLLGNEEPKEFESNLNDCLFNAIAAQTGHRPCDLREATIDRMKRNINSLGNRVQVLAKEKECGRIILMIGGAKYTGKNECDAKKILDNSQKGRCDGQHNKDSVENYSENDRKTAFKSREDQDRVAHQALSTDIAQEEMKKLNEGSRSRTVRIPASKLKDLPQGVHYNDGKVGHSAPIKELILVLCHHAGQDNNAEYDVFVHTFYPVLEN
;
A
#
# COMPACT_ATOMS: atom_id res chain seq x y z
N MET A 1 18.09 -43.28 -39.57
CA MET A 1 17.72 -42.12 -38.74
C MET A 1 19.02 -41.58 -38.22
N GLU A 2 19.50 -40.50 -38.82
CA GLU A 2 20.69 -39.79 -38.35
C GLU A 2 20.27 -39.00 -37.11
N ASP A 3 20.93 -39.26 -35.98
CA ASP A 3 20.81 -38.45 -34.77
C ASP A 3 21.49 -37.12 -35.03
N ILE A 4 20.67 -36.08 -35.20
CA ILE A 4 21.12 -34.69 -35.18
C ILE A 4 21.06 -34.29 -33.70
N SER A 5 22.16 -34.44 -32.97
CA SER A 5 22.32 -33.75 -31.68
C SER A 5 22.62 -32.29 -31.99
N GLU A 6 21.62 -31.43 -31.88
CA GLU A 6 21.84 -29.98 -31.86
C GLU A 6 22.58 -29.65 -30.55
N ASP A 7 23.85 -29.29 -30.66
CA ASP A 7 24.61 -28.70 -29.55
C ASP A 7 23.95 -27.35 -29.21
N ILE A 8 23.19 -27.33 -28.12
CA ILE A 8 22.60 -26.10 -27.58
C ILE A 8 23.75 -25.24 -27.06
N ASP A 9 23.93 -24.06 -27.66
CA ASP A 9 24.94 -23.09 -27.26
C ASP A 9 24.49 -22.36 -25.98
N VAL A 10 24.81 -22.98 -24.84
CA VAL A 10 24.43 -22.54 -23.48
C VAL A 10 24.96 -21.13 -23.19
N ASP A 11 26.12 -20.77 -23.72
CA ASP A 11 26.74 -19.46 -23.47
C ASP A 11 25.90 -18.33 -24.09
N ASN A 12 25.33 -18.55 -25.29
CA ASN A 12 24.43 -17.58 -25.92
C ASN A 12 23.11 -17.40 -25.14
N ILE A 13 22.59 -18.46 -24.52
CA ILE A 13 21.36 -18.40 -23.71
C ILE A 13 21.61 -17.60 -22.42
N ILE A 14 22.77 -17.81 -21.79
CA ILE A 14 23.17 -17.08 -20.59
C ILE A 14 23.35 -15.59 -20.91
N ASP A 15 24.06 -15.26 -21.99
CA ASP A 15 24.28 -13.87 -22.39
C ASP A 15 22.97 -13.15 -22.76
N ASP A 16 22.05 -13.81 -23.48
CA ASP A 16 20.74 -13.24 -23.79
C ASP A 16 19.90 -13.00 -22.51
N THR A 17 19.96 -13.93 -21.55
CA THR A 17 19.26 -13.81 -20.26
C THR A 17 19.81 -12.67 -19.43
N ILE A 18 21.14 -12.55 -19.32
CA ILE A 18 21.81 -11.43 -18.61
C ILE A 18 21.48 -10.09 -19.27
N ASN A 19 21.44 -10.03 -20.61
CA ASN A 19 21.10 -8.81 -21.33
C ASN A 19 19.64 -8.41 -21.12
N LYS A 20 18.69 -9.35 -21.17
CA LYS A 20 17.26 -9.11 -20.85
C LYS A 20 17.08 -8.62 -19.42
N PHE A 21 17.78 -9.22 -18.46
CA PHE A 21 17.75 -8.79 -17.07
C PHE A 21 18.27 -7.35 -16.91
N ASN A 22 19.41 -7.04 -17.52
CA ASN A 22 20.02 -5.70 -17.46
C ASN A 22 19.18 -4.62 -18.17
N GLU A 23 18.53 -4.94 -19.29
CA GLU A 23 17.61 -4.01 -19.96
C GLU A 23 16.35 -3.74 -19.12
N SER A 24 15.84 -4.75 -18.43
CA SER A 24 14.70 -4.62 -17.51
C SER A 24 15.03 -3.72 -16.31
N LEU A 25 16.24 -3.80 -15.76
CA LEU A 25 16.70 -2.89 -14.69
C LEU A 25 16.78 -1.42 -15.12
N LYS A 26 16.91 -1.13 -16.43
CA LYS A 26 16.94 0.24 -16.97
C LYS A 26 15.56 0.87 -17.11
N LYS A 27 14.46 0.11 -16.98
CA LYS A 27 13.07 0.59 -17.08
C LYS A 27 12.25 0.32 -15.80
N PRO A 28 12.66 0.86 -14.64
CA PRO A 28 12.04 0.52 -13.35
C PRO A 28 10.55 0.91 -13.23
N GLN A 29 10.03 1.77 -14.11
CA GLN A 29 8.61 2.15 -14.12
C GLN A 29 7.69 1.06 -14.69
N GLU A 30 8.19 0.12 -15.48
CA GLU A 30 7.41 -1.01 -16.01
C GLU A 30 7.25 -2.14 -14.97
N PHE A 31 8.08 -2.15 -13.91
CA PHE A 31 8.09 -3.17 -12.85
C PHE A 31 7.41 -2.73 -11.55
N ALA A 32 7.01 -1.46 -11.42
CA ALA A 32 6.39 -0.91 -10.21
C ALA A 32 4.98 -1.46 -9.90
N THR A 33 4.39 -2.26 -10.80
CA THR A 33 3.10 -2.92 -10.62
C THR A 33 3.18 -4.31 -9.99
N PHE A 34 4.38 -4.87 -9.81
CA PHE A 34 4.57 -6.21 -9.25
C PHE A 34 5.14 -6.11 -7.84
N GLY A 35 4.41 -6.65 -6.86
CA GLY A 35 4.82 -6.65 -5.45
C GLY A 35 6.11 -7.44 -5.20
N ALA A 36 6.79 -7.10 -4.09
CA ALA A 36 7.96 -7.74 -3.47
C ALA A 36 8.85 -8.62 -4.37
N VAL A 37 10.01 -8.08 -4.76
CA VAL A 37 11.04 -8.63 -5.68
C VAL A 37 11.84 -9.83 -5.10
N ASN A 38 11.32 -10.53 -4.10
CA ASN A 38 12.06 -11.58 -3.37
C ASN A 38 11.57 -13.00 -3.65
N ASP A 39 10.70 -13.19 -4.64
CA ASP A 39 10.23 -14.51 -5.05
C ASP A 39 10.87 -14.93 -6.37
N LEU A 40 11.71 -15.98 -6.32
CA LEU A 40 12.47 -16.52 -7.45
C LEU A 40 11.53 -16.99 -8.58
N ASP A 41 10.38 -17.59 -8.23
CA ASP A 41 9.38 -18.07 -9.20
C ASP A 41 8.75 -16.91 -9.98
N HIS A 42 8.60 -15.74 -9.34
CA HIS A 42 8.10 -14.53 -9.99
C HIS A 42 9.12 -13.94 -10.97
N LEU A 43 10.42 -13.98 -10.63
CA LEU A 43 11.47 -13.53 -11.54
C LEU A 43 11.56 -14.46 -12.75
N LEU A 44 11.60 -15.78 -12.53
CA LEU A 44 11.66 -16.76 -13.63
C LEU A 44 10.46 -16.62 -14.58
N THR A 45 9.26 -16.40 -14.03
CA THR A 45 8.05 -16.17 -14.82
C THR A 45 8.08 -14.82 -15.56
N ALA A 46 8.60 -13.75 -14.95
CA ALA A 46 8.69 -12.44 -15.58
C ALA A 46 9.68 -12.39 -16.76
N PHE A 47 10.69 -13.27 -16.76
CA PHE A 47 11.69 -13.38 -17.81
C PHE A 47 11.44 -14.53 -18.80
N ASP A 48 10.30 -15.23 -18.67
CA ASP A 48 9.91 -16.38 -19.52
C ASP A 48 10.95 -17.51 -19.48
N LEU A 49 11.52 -17.77 -18.30
CA LEU A 49 12.60 -18.75 -18.06
C LEU A 49 12.09 -20.09 -17.50
N ASN A 50 10.80 -20.40 -17.69
CA ASN A 50 10.13 -21.56 -17.08
C ASN A 50 10.34 -22.89 -17.84
N ASP A 51 11.36 -22.99 -18.69
CA ASP A 51 11.75 -24.27 -19.31
C ASP A 51 12.74 -25.03 -18.40
N ASP A 52 12.56 -26.34 -18.26
CA ASP A 52 13.14 -27.18 -17.20
C ASP A 52 14.68 -27.14 -17.19
N THR A 53 15.31 -27.04 -18.36
CA THR A 53 16.77 -26.97 -18.50
C THR A 53 17.36 -25.58 -18.21
N THR A 54 16.60 -24.51 -18.46
CA THR A 54 17.04 -23.12 -18.29
C THR A 54 16.82 -22.64 -16.86
N SER A 55 15.76 -23.15 -16.21
CA SER A 55 15.35 -22.82 -14.85
C SER A 55 16.41 -23.18 -13.81
N GLU A 56 17.06 -24.35 -13.92
CA GLU A 56 18.02 -24.82 -12.89
C GLU A 56 19.30 -23.96 -12.86
N HIS A 57 19.92 -23.70 -14.03
CA HIS A 57 21.12 -22.87 -14.12
C HIS A 57 20.84 -21.38 -13.83
N CYS A 58 19.70 -20.85 -14.29
CA CYS A 58 19.34 -19.46 -14.00
C CYS A 58 19.00 -19.25 -12.53
N SER A 59 18.41 -20.25 -11.86
CA SER A 59 18.10 -20.19 -10.43
C SER A 59 19.35 -20.07 -9.57
N GLU A 60 20.43 -20.80 -9.88
CA GLU A 60 21.70 -20.70 -9.17
C GLU A 60 22.34 -19.31 -9.32
N ILE A 61 22.36 -18.77 -10.54
CA ILE A 61 22.92 -17.44 -10.82
C ILE A 61 22.11 -16.33 -10.11
N ILE A 62 20.78 -16.40 -10.15
CA ILE A 62 19.91 -15.42 -9.48
C ILE A 62 20.07 -15.51 -7.97
N GLN A 63 20.16 -16.72 -7.39
CA GLN A 63 20.40 -16.90 -5.96
C GLN A 63 21.78 -16.36 -5.53
N ASP A 64 22.83 -16.56 -6.33
CA ASP A 64 24.16 -16.03 -6.03
C ASP A 64 24.17 -14.48 -6.09
N ILE A 65 23.47 -13.87 -7.04
CA ILE A 65 23.30 -12.41 -7.11
C ILE A 65 22.57 -11.89 -5.85
N ILE A 66 21.49 -12.55 -5.42
CA ILE A 66 20.73 -12.18 -4.22
C ILE A 66 21.62 -12.28 -2.98
N GLN A 67 22.30 -13.41 -2.78
CA GLN A 67 23.14 -13.64 -1.60
C GLN A 67 24.34 -12.68 -1.52
N ASN A 68 24.96 -12.37 -2.65
CA ASN A 68 26.11 -11.45 -2.69
C ASN A 68 25.68 -9.98 -2.54
N SER A 69 24.46 -9.63 -2.91
CA SER A 69 23.93 -8.26 -2.72
C SER A 69 23.72 -7.88 -1.24
N ASP A 70 23.46 -8.87 -0.37
CA ASP A 70 23.28 -8.67 1.09
C ASP A 70 24.61 -8.58 1.86
N SER A 71 25.70 -9.12 1.29
CA SER A 71 27.00 -9.22 1.96
C SER A 71 27.78 -7.90 2.09
N HIS A 72 27.32 -6.81 1.48
CA HIS A 72 27.95 -5.48 1.58
C HIS A 72 27.42 -4.56 2.70
N ARG A 73 26.63 -5.09 3.65
CA ARG A 73 26.23 -4.36 4.87
C ARG A 73 26.78 -5.00 6.15
N THR A 74 28.07 -4.91 6.37
CA THR A 74 28.65 -5.08 7.73
C THR A 74 29.60 -3.94 8.06
N ILE A 75 29.21 -3.11 9.04
CA ILE A 75 30.07 -2.12 9.71
C ILE A 75 30.83 -2.84 10.85
N PRO A 76 32.12 -2.55 11.11
CA PRO A 76 32.88 -3.26 12.13
C PRO A 76 32.46 -2.85 13.55
N ARG A 77 32.26 -3.85 14.42
CA ARG A 77 32.22 -3.68 15.89
C ARG A 77 33.61 -3.24 16.37
N SER A 78 33.71 -2.07 17.01
CA SER A 78 34.88 -1.70 17.80
C SER A 78 34.67 -2.06 19.27
N SER A 79 35.67 -2.75 19.81
CA SER A 79 35.80 -3.21 21.19
C SER A 79 36.14 -2.05 22.13
N SER A 80 35.39 -1.97 23.24
CA SER A 80 35.70 -1.15 24.40
C SER A 80 36.78 -1.80 25.26
N GLU A 81 37.90 -1.11 25.48
CA GLU A 81 38.78 -1.39 26.64
C GLU A 81 39.07 -0.10 27.44
N ASN A 82 38.86 -0.25 28.74
CA ASN A 82 39.13 0.67 29.84
C ASN A 82 40.62 1.02 29.96
N ILE A 83 41.01 2.29 30.14
CA ILE A 83 42.11 2.68 31.05
C ILE A 83 41.82 4.03 31.73
N LYS A 84 42.25 4.07 32.99
CA LYS A 84 42.05 5.01 34.11
C LYS A 84 42.64 6.43 33.92
N ASN A 85 42.05 7.38 34.66
CA ASN A 85 42.64 8.65 35.09
C ASN A 85 44.00 8.46 35.82
N PRO A 86 44.86 9.49 35.83
CA PRO A 86 44.94 10.33 37.04
C PRO A 86 45.14 11.84 36.79
N SER A 87 45.01 12.59 37.88
CA SER A 87 45.11 14.04 38.04
C SER A 87 46.54 14.59 38.06
N ALA A 88 46.71 15.87 37.68
CA ALA A 88 47.21 16.97 38.53
C ALA A 88 48.06 18.05 37.80
N ALA A 89 47.69 19.31 38.05
CA ALA A 89 48.50 20.52 38.30
C ALA A 89 49.41 21.20 37.22
N SER A 90 48.93 22.37 36.77
CA SER A 90 49.56 23.73 36.83
C SER A 90 50.78 24.14 35.97
N SER A 91 50.87 25.49 35.80
CA SER A 91 51.93 26.35 35.23
C SER A 91 51.83 26.60 33.70
N SER A 92 51.40 27.78 33.24
CA SER A 92 52.05 29.11 33.13
C SER A 92 53.11 29.20 32.01
N GLY A 93 52.97 30.16 31.09
CA GLY A 93 54.07 30.55 30.21
C GLY A 93 53.64 31.13 28.86
N GLU A 94 53.93 32.40 28.66
CA GLU A 94 53.60 33.26 27.53
C GLU A 94 54.69 33.26 26.42
N LEU A 95 54.36 33.86 25.26
CA LEU A 95 55.21 34.49 24.21
C LEU A 95 55.52 33.78 22.85
N LYS A 96 54.82 34.30 21.82
CA LYS A 96 55.27 34.83 20.51
C LYS A 96 56.45 34.17 19.75
N LYS A 97 56.23 33.80 18.47
CA LYS A 97 56.72 34.52 17.26
C LYS A 97 56.31 33.87 15.93
N LYS A 98 56.37 34.70 14.88
CA LYS A 98 55.94 34.56 13.47
C LYS A 98 56.91 33.76 12.58
N SER A 99 56.39 33.12 11.53
CA SER A 99 56.90 33.10 10.13
C SER A 99 55.88 32.36 9.25
N SER A 100 55.12 32.96 8.33
CA SER A 100 55.40 33.43 6.95
C SER A 100 56.00 32.41 5.96
N LYS A 101 55.16 32.05 4.97
CA LYS A 101 55.38 31.85 3.50
C LYS A 101 54.66 30.59 3.00
N SER A 102 53.59 30.75 2.20
CA SER A 102 53.54 30.67 0.71
C SER A 102 53.62 29.21 0.23
N SER A 103 52.97 28.71 -0.81
CA SER A 103 52.19 29.25 -1.93
C SER A 103 51.84 28.00 -2.75
N ALA A 104 50.57 27.77 -3.12
CA ALA A 104 50.13 27.06 -4.36
C ALA A 104 48.64 26.63 -4.25
N ALA A 105 47.73 27.59 -4.18
CA ALA A 105 46.30 27.33 -4.38
C ALA A 105 45.65 28.59 -4.95
N SER A 106 45.83 28.86 -6.27
CA SER A 106 45.14 29.99 -6.91
C SER A 106 45.13 29.97 -8.46
N PHE A 107 45.11 28.81 -9.14
CA PHE A 107 45.01 28.86 -10.62
C PHE A 107 44.14 27.79 -11.32
N PHE A 108 43.57 26.81 -10.60
CA PHE A 108 42.70 25.79 -11.23
C PHE A 108 41.24 25.74 -10.75
N SER A 109 40.82 26.59 -9.81
CA SER A 109 39.46 26.55 -9.22
C SER A 109 38.44 27.50 -9.87
N ARG A 110 38.67 27.98 -11.11
CA ARG A 110 37.75 28.94 -11.78
C ARG A 110 37.39 28.68 -13.25
N LEU A 111 37.57 27.47 -13.80
CA LEU A 111 37.24 27.23 -15.23
C LEU A 111 36.30 26.06 -15.57
N LEU A 112 35.57 25.47 -14.63
CA LEU A 112 34.47 24.54 -14.96
C LEU A 112 33.28 24.78 -14.02
N GLY A 113 32.44 25.74 -14.41
CA GLY A 113 31.12 25.96 -13.81
C GLY A 113 30.02 25.17 -14.55
N ARG A 114 28.98 24.79 -13.78
CA ARG A 114 27.72 24.08 -14.16
C ARG A 114 27.93 22.59 -14.51
N LYS A 115 27.20 21.61 -13.98
CA LYS A 115 25.89 21.50 -13.33
C LYS A 115 26.02 20.54 -12.15
N LYS A 116 25.53 20.89 -10.95
CA LYS A 116 25.26 19.90 -9.90
C LYS A 116 23.96 19.18 -10.25
N ASN A 117 24.04 17.96 -10.76
CA ASN A 117 22.93 17.03 -10.64
C ASN A 117 23.02 16.47 -9.22
N ALA A 118 22.02 16.80 -8.40
CA ALA A 118 21.82 16.14 -7.13
C ALA A 118 21.28 14.75 -7.45
N GLU A 119 22.07 13.72 -7.15
CA GLU A 119 21.55 12.37 -6.96
C GLU A 119 20.61 12.42 -5.75
N SER A 120 19.30 12.43 -6.04
CA SER A 120 18.28 12.21 -5.04
C SER A 120 18.32 10.74 -4.65
N SER A 121 18.81 10.44 -3.45
CA SER A 121 18.52 9.17 -2.81
C SER A 121 17.01 9.00 -2.72
N VAL A 122 16.50 7.95 -3.37
CA VAL A 122 15.09 7.56 -3.32
C VAL A 122 14.79 7.04 -1.92
N SER A 123 14.42 7.95 -1.02
CA SER A 123 13.70 7.62 0.21
C SER A 123 12.22 7.64 -0.12
N SER A 124 11.65 6.47 -0.42
CA SER A 124 10.23 6.31 -0.75
C SER A 124 9.32 6.16 0.48
N VAL A 125 9.69 6.76 1.61
CA VAL A 125 8.83 6.80 2.80
C VAL A 125 7.92 8.00 2.69
N ALA A 126 6.64 7.77 2.39
CA ALA A 126 5.62 8.81 2.38
C ALA A 126 5.46 9.36 3.81
N SER A 127 6.13 10.48 4.09
CA SER A 127 6.00 11.19 5.36
C SER A 127 4.64 11.90 5.39
N ILE A 128 3.75 11.48 6.28
CA ILE A 128 2.43 12.10 6.40
C ILE A 128 2.59 13.53 6.93
N PRO A 129 2.14 14.57 6.20
CA PRO A 129 2.35 15.97 6.58
C PRO A 129 1.83 16.27 7.99
N SER A 130 2.71 16.72 8.89
CA SER A 130 2.39 16.97 10.30
C SER A 130 1.19 17.93 10.49
N VAL A 131 0.34 17.69 11.49
CA VAL A 131 -0.76 18.58 11.92
C VAL A 131 -0.18 19.87 12.50
N ASN A 132 0.40 20.76 11.70
CA ASN A 132 0.75 22.19 11.94
C ASN A 132 1.83 22.61 10.92
N SER A 133 1.67 22.21 9.64
CA SER A 133 2.22 23.01 8.54
C SER A 133 1.43 24.33 8.46
N ASP A 134 1.86 25.31 7.67
CA ASP A 134 1.21 26.63 7.51
C ASP A 134 -0.30 26.63 7.18
N ASN A 135 -0.93 25.45 7.09
CA ASN A 135 -2.36 25.20 6.92
C ASN A 135 -3.23 25.50 8.16
N ASP A 136 -2.69 25.70 9.37
CA ASP A 136 -3.49 26.04 10.57
C ASP A 136 -4.27 27.36 10.43
N ARG A 137 -3.82 28.22 9.51
CA ARG A 137 -4.40 29.54 9.25
C ARG A 137 -5.47 29.55 8.16
N LYS A 138 -5.68 28.45 7.43
CA LYS A 138 -6.71 28.37 6.40
C LYS A 138 -8.04 27.99 7.05
N SER A 139 -9.10 28.70 6.68
CA SER A 139 -10.47 28.33 7.06
C SER A 139 -10.74 26.90 6.58
N VAL A 140 -11.21 26.06 7.49
CA VAL A 140 -11.50 24.65 7.24
C VAL A 140 -12.98 24.50 6.91
N ASP A 141 -13.27 23.62 5.96
CA ASP A 141 -14.64 23.27 5.61
C ASP A 141 -15.43 22.77 6.84
N SER A 142 -16.70 23.15 6.93
CA SER A 142 -17.58 22.80 8.06
C SER A 142 -17.67 21.29 8.26
N ASP A 143 -17.68 20.52 7.16
CA ASP A 143 -17.74 19.07 7.24
C ASP A 143 -16.42 18.45 7.72
N ALA A 144 -15.28 19.06 7.38
CA ALA A 144 -13.98 18.64 7.90
C ALA A 144 -13.84 18.91 9.41
N LEU A 145 -14.47 19.97 9.93
CA LEU A 145 -14.54 20.23 11.36
C LEU A 145 -15.42 19.21 12.08
N LYS A 146 -16.60 18.88 11.54
CA LYS A 146 -17.45 17.81 12.11
C LYS A 146 -16.73 16.47 12.17
N LEU A 147 -15.97 16.12 11.13
CA LEU A 147 -15.15 14.91 11.13
C LEU A 147 -14.08 14.95 12.22
N ALA A 148 -13.40 16.09 12.41
CA ALA A 148 -12.43 16.25 13.49
C ALA A 148 -13.07 16.13 14.89
N GLU A 149 -14.23 16.75 15.10
CA GLU A 149 -15.00 16.63 16.35
C GLU A 149 -15.41 15.18 16.62
N HIS A 150 -15.89 14.48 15.59
CA HIS A 150 -16.24 13.06 15.68
C HIS A 150 -15.05 12.19 16.09
N GLU A 151 -13.88 12.40 15.49
CA GLU A 151 -12.67 11.67 15.88
C GLU A 151 -12.22 11.99 17.32
N ILE A 152 -12.37 13.24 17.78
CA ILE A 152 -12.12 13.61 19.18
C ILE A 152 -13.08 12.87 20.12
N GLU A 153 -14.38 12.87 19.82
CA GLU A 153 -15.39 12.21 20.65
C GLU A 153 -15.22 10.69 20.66
N LYS A 154 -14.87 10.06 19.53
CA LYS A 154 -14.49 8.65 19.51
C LYS A 154 -13.35 8.37 20.47
N LEU A 155 -12.27 9.13 20.41
CA LEU A 155 -11.09 8.89 21.24
C LEU A 155 -11.38 9.11 22.73
N LYS A 156 -12.23 10.09 23.08
CA LYS A 156 -12.73 10.32 24.45
C LYS A 156 -13.56 9.14 24.97
N ASN A 157 -14.42 8.59 24.12
CA ASN A 157 -15.30 7.47 24.47
C ASN A 157 -14.60 6.10 24.34
N GLN A 158 -13.29 6.06 24.58
CA GLN A 158 -12.47 4.84 24.51
C GLN A 158 -12.52 4.13 23.15
N GLY A 159 -12.71 4.88 22.06
CA GLY A 159 -12.58 4.37 20.70
C GLY A 159 -11.11 4.06 20.32
N PRO A 160 -10.91 3.33 19.22
CA PRO A 160 -9.60 2.93 18.74
C PRO A 160 -8.78 4.12 18.26
N ALA A 161 -7.49 4.10 18.59
CA ALA A 161 -6.54 5.07 18.09
C ALA A 161 -5.87 4.57 16.80
N GLY A 162 -5.99 5.33 15.71
CA GLY A 162 -5.27 5.10 14.45
C GLY A 162 -4.25 6.20 14.06
N ILE A 163 -3.87 6.19 12.78
CA ILE A 163 -2.83 7.06 12.19
C ILE A 163 -3.11 8.56 12.34
N VAL A 164 -4.39 8.96 12.34
CA VAL A 164 -4.81 10.35 12.56
C VAL A 164 -4.22 10.90 13.88
N HIS A 165 -4.16 10.06 14.92
CA HIS A 165 -3.70 10.45 16.26
C HIS A 165 -2.19 10.49 16.39
N LEU A 166 -1.45 9.65 15.63
CA LEU A 166 0.00 9.48 15.77
C LEU A 166 0.78 10.80 15.68
N SER A 167 0.35 11.73 14.83
CA SER A 167 1.04 13.01 14.64
C SER A 167 0.88 13.98 15.81
N LEU A 168 -0.20 13.86 16.55
CA LEU A 168 -0.45 14.62 17.76
C LEU A 168 0.22 13.92 18.93
N LEU A 169 0.14 12.59 18.99
CA LEU A 169 0.81 11.77 19.99
C LEU A 169 2.34 11.93 19.94
N SER A 170 2.96 11.94 18.75
CA SER A 170 4.41 12.16 18.58
C SER A 170 4.88 13.48 19.20
N ARG A 171 3.99 14.47 19.27
CA ARG A 171 4.27 15.77 19.89
C ARG A 171 4.02 15.77 21.39
N VAL A 172 3.02 15.02 21.85
CA VAL A 172 2.79 14.80 23.28
C VAL A 172 4.04 14.17 23.90
N VAL A 173 4.62 13.17 23.25
CA VAL A 173 5.84 12.48 23.72
C VAL A 173 7.14 13.13 23.27
N ASN A 174 7.07 14.17 22.43
CA ASN A 174 8.22 14.88 21.85
C ASN A 174 9.28 13.96 21.22
N ARG A 175 8.86 12.92 20.51
CA ARG A 175 9.73 11.93 19.84
C ARG A 175 9.12 11.53 18.50
N LYS A 176 9.97 11.14 17.55
CA LYS A 176 9.54 10.52 16.29
C LYS A 176 8.88 9.16 16.59
N ILE A 177 7.80 8.83 15.89
CA ILE A 177 7.15 7.52 15.96
C ILE A 177 7.25 6.86 14.58
N ASN A 178 7.82 5.67 14.56
CA ASN A 178 7.93 4.78 13.43
C ASN A 178 6.85 3.71 13.53
N VAL A 179 6.08 3.54 12.47
CA VAL A 179 5.04 2.52 12.36
C VAL A 179 5.50 1.43 11.42
N TRP A 180 5.43 0.20 11.90
CA TRP A 180 5.82 -1.00 11.19
C TRP A 180 4.59 -1.86 10.90
N THR A 181 4.60 -2.54 9.75
CA THR A 181 3.59 -3.57 9.43
C THR A 181 3.85 -4.85 10.22
N SER A 182 2.88 -5.77 10.25
CA SER A 182 3.06 -7.13 10.76
C SER A 182 4.24 -7.87 10.09
N SER A 183 4.51 -7.57 8.82
CA SER A 183 5.66 -8.07 8.05
C SER A 183 6.99 -7.33 8.28
N MET A 184 7.09 -6.51 9.32
CA MET A 184 8.31 -5.78 9.72
C MET A 184 8.82 -4.78 8.67
N ASN A 185 7.91 -4.23 7.86
CA ASN A 185 8.22 -3.15 6.94
C ASN A 185 7.86 -1.80 7.56
N LEU A 186 8.77 -0.83 7.51
CA LEU A 186 8.49 0.54 7.96
C LEU A 186 7.48 1.18 7.00
N CYS A 187 6.25 1.39 7.46
CA CYS A 187 5.19 1.96 6.62
C CYS A 187 5.04 3.47 6.82
N HIS A 188 5.26 3.97 8.04
CA HIS A 188 5.13 5.39 8.33
C HIS A 188 6.15 5.90 9.33
N GLU A 189 6.49 7.17 9.15
CA GLU A 189 7.27 7.96 10.08
C GLU A 189 6.52 9.23 10.40
N VAL A 190 6.31 9.48 11.70
CA VAL A 190 5.48 10.58 12.18
C VAL A 190 6.22 11.39 13.23
N GLY A 191 6.15 12.71 13.09
CA GLY A 191 6.85 13.65 13.98
C GLY A 191 8.21 14.05 13.45
N LYS A 192 8.98 14.74 14.27
CA LYS A 192 10.36 15.14 13.99
C LYS A 192 11.28 14.44 14.97
N GLU A 193 12.56 14.35 14.63
CA GLU A 193 13.59 13.97 15.60
C GLU A 193 13.52 14.93 16.79
N GLY A 194 13.17 14.37 17.94
CA GLY A 194 12.99 15.09 19.19
C GLY A 194 14.09 14.75 20.18
N SER A 195 13.82 14.94 21.47
CA SER A 195 14.76 14.56 22.53
C SER A 195 14.66 13.05 22.80
N GLY A 196 15.40 12.25 22.03
CA GLY A 196 15.53 10.81 22.26
C GLY A 196 15.37 9.96 21.00
N GLU A 197 15.54 8.65 21.16
CA GLU A 197 15.40 7.67 20.07
C GLU A 197 13.97 7.65 19.52
N SER A 198 13.79 7.25 18.28
CA SER A 198 12.46 7.04 17.69
C SER A 198 11.72 5.93 18.44
N LEU A 199 10.42 6.12 18.64
CA LEU A 199 9.51 5.12 19.16
C LEU A 199 9.09 4.19 18.03
N ASN A 200 9.03 2.89 18.27
CA ASN A 200 8.63 1.91 17.26
C ASN A 200 7.34 1.22 17.70
N VAL A 201 6.32 1.27 16.86
CA VAL A 201 5.07 0.54 17.07
C VAL A 201 4.77 -0.31 15.86
N GLN A 202 4.15 -1.46 16.08
CA GLN A 202 3.75 -2.37 15.02
C GLN A 202 2.23 -2.47 14.99
N TYR A 203 1.67 -2.34 13.79
CA TYR A 203 0.24 -2.46 13.56
C TYR A 203 -0.08 -3.82 12.93
N HIS A 204 -1.06 -4.51 13.52
CA HIS A 204 -1.58 -5.78 13.06
C HIS A 204 -3.04 -5.58 12.66
N SER A 205 -3.33 -5.71 11.37
CA SER A 205 -4.72 -5.77 10.90
C SER A 205 -5.40 -7.02 11.44
N SER A 206 -6.64 -6.88 11.90
CA SER A 206 -7.49 -8.03 12.19
C SER A 206 -7.95 -8.67 10.87
N PRO A 207 -8.03 -10.02 10.78
CA PRO A 207 -8.67 -10.69 9.66
C PRO A 207 -10.20 -10.55 9.65
N ASP A 208 -10.78 -10.14 10.79
CA ASP A 208 -12.19 -9.76 10.92
C ASP A 208 -12.28 -8.24 11.03
N ASP A 209 -12.89 -7.64 10.01
CA ASP A 209 -13.11 -6.21 9.82
C ASP A 209 -13.97 -5.56 10.92
N SER A 210 -14.74 -6.36 11.68
CA SER A 210 -15.50 -5.90 12.84
C SER A 210 -14.63 -5.68 14.08
N ILE A 211 -13.40 -6.21 14.09
CA ILE A 211 -12.45 -6.10 15.19
C ILE A 211 -11.40 -5.05 14.82
N PRO A 212 -11.29 -3.94 15.58
CA PRO A 212 -10.23 -2.96 15.36
C PRO A 212 -8.85 -3.64 15.37
N GLY A 213 -8.01 -3.28 14.40
CA GLY A 213 -6.63 -3.78 14.38
C GLY A 213 -5.86 -3.43 15.65
N HIS A 214 -4.80 -4.18 15.91
CA HIS A 214 -4.07 -4.16 17.18
C HIS A 214 -2.71 -3.48 17.05
N TRP A 215 -2.29 -2.80 18.12
CA TRP A 215 -1.00 -2.11 18.19
C TRP A 215 -0.11 -2.78 19.22
N THR A 216 1.12 -3.07 18.84
CA THR A 216 2.12 -3.74 19.70
C THR A 216 3.45 -3.01 19.65
N LEU A 217 4.38 -3.44 20.49
CA LEU A 217 5.80 -3.12 20.31
C LEU A 217 6.33 -3.85 19.06
N LEU A 218 7.46 -3.36 18.55
CA LEU A 218 8.12 -3.98 17.40
C LEU A 218 8.47 -5.45 17.70
N GLY A 219 8.13 -6.36 16.79
CA GLY A 219 8.34 -7.80 16.97
C GLY A 219 7.14 -8.53 17.58
N ASN A 220 5.94 -7.96 17.47
CA ASN A 220 4.70 -8.50 18.01
C ASN A 220 4.73 -8.71 19.53
N GLU A 221 5.44 -7.84 20.24
CA GLU A 221 5.55 -7.89 21.70
C GLU A 221 4.46 -7.06 22.36
N GLU A 222 3.73 -7.66 23.30
CA GLU A 222 2.74 -6.95 24.10
C GLU A 222 3.42 -6.08 25.18
N PRO A 223 3.01 -4.82 25.35
CA PRO A 223 3.50 -3.99 26.45
C PRO A 223 3.08 -4.61 27.78
N LYS A 224 4.07 -4.99 28.59
CA LYS A 224 3.87 -5.52 29.94
C LYS A 224 3.53 -4.36 30.89
N GLU A 225 2.84 -4.66 31.99
CA GLU A 225 2.69 -3.76 33.16
C GLU A 225 1.60 -2.67 33.09
N PHE A 226 0.73 -2.65 32.07
CA PHE A 226 -0.38 -1.70 32.02
C PHE A 226 -1.73 -2.40 32.18
N GLU A 227 -2.59 -1.89 33.06
CA GLU A 227 -4.01 -2.23 33.07
C GLU A 227 -4.60 -1.78 31.73
N SER A 228 -4.99 -2.73 30.89
CA SER A 228 -5.52 -2.44 29.55
C SER A 228 -6.95 -1.92 29.68
N ASN A 229 -7.15 -0.61 29.51
CA ASN A 229 -8.49 -0.12 29.18
C ASN A 229 -8.84 -0.50 27.73
N LEU A 230 -10.13 -0.42 27.41
CA LEU A 230 -10.63 -0.70 26.07
C LEU A 230 -9.90 0.17 25.02
N ASN A 231 -9.38 -0.47 23.97
CA ASN A 231 -8.73 0.18 22.83
C ASN A 231 -7.49 1.04 23.16
N ASP A 232 -6.79 0.76 24.27
CA ASP A 232 -5.57 1.48 24.67
C ASP A 232 -4.27 0.92 24.06
N CYS A 233 -4.32 -0.09 23.18
CA CYS A 233 -3.14 -0.79 22.67
C CYS A 233 -2.05 0.14 22.09
N LEU A 234 -2.42 1.17 21.32
CA LEU A 234 -1.44 2.16 20.82
C LEU A 234 -0.79 2.94 21.98
N PHE A 235 -1.59 3.40 22.94
CA PHE A 235 -1.10 4.17 24.08
C PHE A 235 -0.24 3.30 25.00
N ASN A 236 -0.59 2.03 25.18
CA ASN A 236 0.21 1.06 25.93
C ASN A 236 1.57 0.82 25.27
N ALA A 237 1.60 0.62 23.95
CA ALA A 237 2.84 0.41 23.20
C ALA A 237 3.78 1.63 23.30
N ILE A 238 3.22 2.84 23.29
CA ILE A 238 3.98 4.08 23.46
C ILE A 238 4.38 4.31 24.93
N ALA A 239 3.50 4.02 25.88
CA ALA A 239 3.75 4.10 27.31
C ALA A 239 4.94 3.21 27.73
N ALA A 240 4.99 1.97 27.25
CA ALA A 240 6.08 1.03 27.51
C ALA A 240 7.47 1.58 27.09
N GLN A 241 7.52 2.43 26.07
CA GLN A 241 8.77 3.00 25.55
C GLN A 241 9.12 4.40 26.10
N THR A 242 8.19 5.02 26.83
CA THR A 242 8.31 6.40 27.32
C THR A 242 8.23 6.52 28.84
N GLY A 243 7.70 5.50 29.53
CA GLY A 243 7.44 5.54 30.97
C GLY A 243 6.21 6.37 31.35
N HIS A 244 5.47 6.92 30.39
CA HIS A 244 4.20 7.60 30.66
C HIS A 244 3.08 6.61 30.94
N ARG A 245 2.00 7.06 31.59
CA ARG A 245 0.79 6.25 31.75
C ARG A 245 -0.06 6.33 30.47
N PRO A 246 -0.68 5.23 30.01
CA PRO A 246 -1.52 5.22 28.81
C PRO A 246 -2.67 6.24 28.86
N CYS A 247 -3.36 6.34 30.00
CA CYS A 247 -4.45 7.30 30.20
C CYS A 247 -3.99 8.76 30.02
N ASP A 248 -2.81 9.10 30.54
CA ASP A 248 -2.25 10.45 30.47
C ASP A 248 -1.87 10.78 29.01
N LEU A 249 -1.35 9.81 28.26
CA LEU A 249 -1.07 9.95 26.83
C LEU A 249 -2.34 10.15 26.01
N ARG A 250 -3.40 9.39 26.30
CA ARG A 250 -4.70 9.54 25.63
C ARG A 250 -5.30 10.92 25.90
N GLU A 251 -5.37 11.34 27.16
CA GLU A 251 -5.93 12.64 27.55
C GLU A 251 -5.13 13.79 26.94
N ALA A 252 -3.79 13.76 27.03
CA ALA A 252 -2.95 14.78 26.42
C ALA A 252 -3.08 14.83 24.89
N THR A 253 -3.29 13.68 24.24
CA THR A 253 -3.55 13.61 22.80
C THR A 253 -4.88 14.25 22.45
N ILE A 254 -5.96 13.93 23.19
CA ILE A 254 -7.29 14.54 23.03
C ILE A 254 -7.21 16.06 23.19
N ASP A 255 -6.51 16.55 24.20
CA ASP A 255 -6.35 17.99 24.42
C ASP A 255 -5.50 18.67 23.35
N ARG A 256 -4.57 17.93 22.74
CA ARG A 256 -3.85 18.42 21.56
C ARG A 256 -4.76 18.44 20.33
N MET A 257 -5.63 17.44 20.14
CA MET A 257 -6.62 17.42 19.05
C MET A 257 -7.55 18.64 19.14
N LYS A 258 -8.15 18.90 20.30
CA LYS A 258 -9.03 20.07 20.52
C LYS A 258 -8.33 21.40 20.20
N ARG A 259 -7.08 21.58 20.64
CA ARG A 259 -6.30 22.79 20.39
C ARG A 259 -5.92 22.99 18.92
N ASN A 260 -5.89 21.92 18.14
CA ASN A 260 -5.48 21.95 16.73
C ASN A 260 -6.61 21.42 15.83
N ILE A 261 -7.87 21.72 16.17
CA ILE A 261 -9.04 21.11 15.53
C ILE A 261 -9.14 21.42 14.03
N ASN A 262 -8.77 22.64 13.61
CA ASN A 262 -8.71 23.02 12.20
C ASN A 262 -7.69 22.16 11.44
N SER A 263 -6.49 22.07 11.99
CA SER A 263 -5.38 21.29 11.44
C SER A 263 -5.71 19.80 11.38
N LEU A 264 -6.41 19.30 12.41
CA LEU A 264 -6.95 17.96 12.45
C LEU A 264 -8.02 17.75 11.38
N GLY A 265 -8.96 18.69 11.20
CA GLY A 265 -10.00 18.61 10.17
C GLY A 265 -9.41 18.60 8.76
N ASN A 266 -8.47 19.49 8.48
CA ASN A 266 -7.71 19.47 7.24
C ASN A 266 -6.98 18.14 7.06
N ARG A 267 -6.36 17.58 8.11
CA ARG A 267 -5.65 16.31 8.01
C ARG A 267 -6.59 15.13 7.85
N VAL A 268 -7.73 15.08 8.54
CA VAL A 268 -8.73 14.02 8.36
C VAL A 268 -9.29 14.10 6.95
N GLN A 269 -9.55 15.30 6.45
CA GLN A 269 -10.00 15.51 5.07
C GLN A 269 -8.90 15.15 4.06
N VAL A 270 -7.64 15.51 4.31
CA VAL A 270 -6.50 15.14 3.48
C VAL A 270 -6.29 13.63 3.55
N LEU A 271 -6.36 12.98 4.70
CA LEU A 271 -6.27 11.52 4.79
C LEU A 271 -7.46 10.84 4.10
N ALA A 272 -8.66 11.44 4.16
CA ALA A 272 -9.83 10.98 3.43
C ALA A 272 -9.72 11.20 1.91
N LYS A 273 -9.03 12.26 1.46
CA LYS A 273 -8.80 12.60 0.04
C LYS A 273 -7.56 11.93 -0.55
N GLU A 274 -6.48 11.82 0.20
CA GLU A 274 -5.26 11.06 -0.10
C GLU A 274 -5.57 9.56 -0.15
N LYS A 275 -6.76 9.11 0.29
CA LYS A 275 -7.33 7.85 -0.20
C LYS A 275 -7.36 7.75 -1.74
N GLU A 276 -7.27 8.85 -2.49
CA GLU A 276 -7.09 8.90 -3.96
C GLU A 276 -5.64 8.67 -4.43
N CYS A 277 -4.60 8.92 -3.61
CA CYS A 277 -3.19 8.64 -3.94
C CYS A 277 -2.60 7.57 -3.02
N GLY A 278 -2.41 6.38 -3.57
CA GLY A 278 -2.18 5.14 -2.84
C GLY A 278 -1.09 5.19 -1.76
N ARG A 279 -1.30 4.29 -0.80
CA ARG A 279 -0.53 3.94 0.41
C ARG A 279 -1.25 4.36 1.69
N ILE A 280 -2.07 3.39 2.12
CA ILE A 280 -2.71 3.25 3.44
C ILE A 280 -4.10 3.84 3.49
N ILE A 281 -4.93 3.25 2.62
CA ILE A 281 -6.34 3.13 2.88
C ILE A 281 -6.49 1.85 3.71
N LEU A 282 -6.87 1.99 4.98
CA LEU A 282 -7.70 0.98 5.64
C LEU A 282 -9.04 1.00 4.87
N MET A 283 -9.10 0.38 3.69
CA MET A 283 -10.39 -0.03 3.14
C MET A 283 -10.67 -1.32 3.87
N ILE A 284 -11.62 -1.28 4.79
CA ILE A 284 -11.98 -2.38 5.70
C ILE A 284 -13.44 -2.77 5.41
N GLY A 285 -13.80 -2.85 4.13
CA GLY A 285 -15.11 -3.35 3.76
C GLY A 285 -15.85 -2.58 2.67
N GLY A 286 -16.94 -3.19 2.20
CA GLY A 286 -17.85 -2.62 1.21
C GLY A 286 -18.03 -3.49 -0.02
N ALA A 287 -17.42 -4.68 -0.04
CA ALA A 287 -17.51 -5.64 -1.13
C ALA A 287 -18.08 -6.97 -0.67
N LYS A 288 -19.35 -7.03 -0.28
CA LYS A 288 -20.02 -8.27 0.11
C LYS A 288 -21.12 -8.66 -0.88
N TYR A 289 -21.33 -9.97 -1.05
CA TYR A 289 -22.54 -10.50 -1.65
C TYR A 289 -23.08 -11.69 -0.87
N THR A 290 -24.25 -11.53 -0.26
CA THR A 290 -24.97 -12.61 0.44
C THR A 290 -26.37 -12.87 -0.12
N GLY A 291 -26.61 -12.45 -1.36
CA GLY A 291 -27.88 -12.68 -2.04
C GLY A 291 -28.17 -14.17 -2.23
N LYS A 292 -29.45 -14.54 -2.19
CA LYS A 292 -29.89 -15.95 -2.27
C LYS A 292 -30.47 -16.33 -3.63
N ASN A 293 -30.66 -15.34 -4.50
CA ASN A 293 -31.32 -15.50 -5.79
C ASN A 293 -30.97 -14.34 -6.73
N GLU A 294 -31.43 -14.46 -7.98
CA GLU A 294 -31.32 -13.47 -9.04
C GLU A 294 -31.90 -12.09 -8.69
N CYS A 295 -32.96 -12.03 -7.88
CA CYS A 295 -33.54 -10.74 -7.46
C CYS A 295 -32.58 -9.96 -6.55
N ASP A 296 -31.76 -10.63 -5.76
CA ASP A 296 -30.75 -9.97 -4.94
C ASP A 296 -29.56 -9.48 -5.77
N ALA A 297 -29.11 -10.29 -6.75
CA ALA A 297 -28.09 -9.84 -7.71
C ALA A 297 -28.57 -8.64 -8.52
N LYS A 298 -29.84 -8.65 -8.96
CA LYS A 298 -30.48 -7.54 -9.64
C LYS A 298 -30.37 -6.24 -8.84
N LYS A 299 -30.68 -6.28 -7.53
CA LYS A 299 -30.59 -5.08 -6.68
C LYS A 299 -29.17 -4.51 -6.67
N ILE A 300 -28.15 -5.36 -6.58
CA ILE A 300 -26.76 -4.94 -6.62
C ILE A 300 -26.41 -4.31 -7.96
N LEU A 301 -26.78 -4.94 -9.07
CA LEU A 301 -26.53 -4.39 -10.40
C LEU A 301 -27.26 -3.06 -10.60
N ASP A 302 -28.52 -2.97 -10.21
CA ASP A 302 -29.32 -1.73 -10.27
C ASP A 302 -28.69 -0.62 -9.41
N ASN A 303 -28.24 -0.96 -8.20
CA ASN A 303 -27.58 -0.02 -7.28
C ASN A 303 -26.21 0.40 -7.81
N SER A 304 -25.48 -0.50 -8.48
CA SER A 304 -24.18 -0.19 -9.09
C SER A 304 -24.35 0.70 -10.33
N GLN A 305 -25.43 0.52 -11.09
CA GLN A 305 -25.75 1.38 -12.23
C GLN A 305 -26.20 2.79 -11.82
N LYS A 306 -26.94 2.92 -10.72
CA LYS A 306 -27.44 4.22 -10.21
C LYS A 306 -26.47 4.90 -9.26
N GLY A 307 -25.61 4.11 -8.62
CA GLY A 307 -24.65 4.55 -7.63
C GLY A 307 -23.42 5.16 -8.26
N ARG A 308 -22.50 5.61 -7.39
CA ARG A 308 -21.17 6.04 -7.81
C ARG A 308 -20.14 5.09 -7.19
N CYS A 309 -19.19 4.64 -7.99
CA CYS A 309 -17.86 4.26 -7.52
C CYS A 309 -16.87 5.38 -7.89
N ASP A 310 -15.72 5.42 -7.22
CA ASP A 310 -14.68 6.40 -7.54
C ASP A 310 -14.26 6.28 -9.02
N GLY A 311 -14.39 7.37 -9.79
CA GLY A 311 -13.94 7.47 -11.18
C GLY A 311 -14.94 7.10 -12.30
N GLN A 312 -16.25 7.04 -12.03
CA GLN A 312 -17.22 6.52 -13.02
C GLN A 312 -17.70 7.54 -14.08
N HIS A 313 -17.77 7.07 -15.33
CA HIS A 313 -18.44 7.74 -16.45
C HIS A 313 -19.79 7.06 -16.76
N ASN A 314 -20.87 7.85 -16.80
CA ASN A 314 -22.23 7.41 -17.16
C ASN A 314 -22.31 7.07 -18.66
N LYS A 315 -22.24 5.78 -19.00
CA LYS A 315 -22.86 5.26 -20.23
C LYS A 315 -23.78 4.11 -19.86
N ASP A 316 -25.07 4.35 -20.01
CA ASP A 316 -26.11 3.60 -19.31
C ASP A 316 -26.46 2.25 -19.95
N SER A 317 -25.96 1.93 -21.16
CA SER A 317 -26.27 0.67 -21.85
C SER A 317 -25.21 0.21 -22.85
N VAL A 318 -25.22 -1.09 -23.19
CA VAL A 318 -24.30 -1.72 -24.17
C VAL A 318 -24.46 -1.15 -25.57
N GLU A 319 -25.68 -0.75 -25.93
CA GLU A 319 -25.96 -0.07 -27.18
C GLU A 319 -25.12 1.22 -27.28
N ASN A 320 -25.07 2.02 -26.20
CA ASN A 320 -24.38 3.31 -26.17
C ASN A 320 -22.85 3.20 -26.10
N TYR A 321 -22.30 2.14 -25.50
CA TYR A 321 -20.84 1.98 -25.42
C TYR A 321 -20.26 1.05 -26.50
N SER A 322 -21.10 0.39 -27.31
CA SER A 322 -20.68 -0.37 -28.51
C SER A 322 -20.68 0.46 -29.80
N GLU A 323 -20.99 1.75 -29.74
CA GLU A 323 -20.97 2.67 -30.90
C GLU A 323 -19.60 2.69 -31.61
N ASN A 324 -18.51 2.57 -30.84
CA ASN A 324 -17.15 2.71 -31.38
C ASN A 324 -16.37 1.39 -31.49
N ASP A 325 -16.91 0.29 -30.94
CA ASP A 325 -16.20 -1.00 -30.85
C ASP A 325 -17.18 -2.17 -30.72
N ARG A 326 -16.76 -3.34 -31.21
CA ARG A 326 -17.47 -4.59 -30.94
C ARG A 326 -17.43 -4.90 -29.44
N LYS A 327 -18.59 -5.16 -28.85
CA LYS A 327 -18.77 -5.57 -27.44
C LYS A 327 -19.56 -6.86 -27.34
N THR A 328 -19.66 -7.40 -26.14
CA THR A 328 -20.46 -8.59 -25.81
C THR A 328 -21.38 -8.29 -24.64
N ALA A 329 -22.56 -8.89 -24.64
CA ALA A 329 -23.54 -8.72 -23.57
C ALA A 329 -24.45 -9.94 -23.43
N PHE A 330 -25.24 -9.94 -22.37
CA PHE A 330 -26.34 -10.89 -22.17
C PHE A 330 -27.51 -10.54 -23.09
N LYS A 331 -28.27 -11.54 -23.53
CA LYS A 331 -29.44 -11.34 -24.41
C LYS A 331 -30.56 -10.55 -23.74
N SER A 332 -30.70 -10.69 -22.43
CA SER A 332 -31.76 -10.07 -21.64
C SER A 332 -31.24 -9.64 -20.28
N ARG A 333 -31.95 -8.70 -19.64
CA ARG A 333 -31.67 -8.33 -18.25
C ARG A 333 -31.90 -9.50 -17.30
N GLU A 334 -32.91 -10.32 -17.54
CA GLU A 334 -33.20 -11.51 -16.73
C GLU A 334 -32.04 -12.52 -16.77
N ASP A 335 -31.46 -12.76 -17.95
CA ASP A 335 -30.25 -13.58 -18.08
C ASP A 335 -29.07 -12.97 -17.33
N GLN A 336 -28.88 -11.65 -17.42
CA GLN A 336 -27.82 -10.96 -16.68
C GLN A 336 -28.00 -11.12 -15.17
N ASP A 337 -29.20 -10.90 -14.63
CA ASP A 337 -29.47 -10.99 -13.19
C ASP A 337 -29.27 -12.43 -12.67
N ARG A 338 -29.75 -13.44 -13.43
CA ARG A 338 -29.55 -14.86 -13.12
C ARG A 338 -28.07 -15.25 -13.11
N VAL A 339 -27.34 -14.86 -14.15
CA VAL A 339 -25.93 -15.20 -14.29
C VAL A 339 -25.07 -14.42 -13.29
N ALA A 340 -25.43 -13.17 -12.96
CA ALA A 340 -24.77 -12.38 -11.91
C ALA A 340 -24.87 -13.04 -10.55
N HIS A 341 -26.05 -13.56 -10.18
CA HIS A 341 -26.20 -14.31 -8.94
C HIS A 341 -25.24 -15.50 -8.89
N GLN A 342 -25.21 -16.32 -9.94
CA GLN A 342 -24.29 -17.46 -9.98
C GLN A 342 -22.82 -17.01 -9.89
N ALA A 343 -22.43 -15.99 -10.64
CA ALA A 343 -21.08 -15.44 -10.68
C ALA A 343 -20.62 -14.92 -9.31
N LEU A 344 -21.42 -14.02 -8.71
CA LEU A 344 -21.10 -13.41 -7.42
C LEU A 344 -21.11 -14.45 -6.28
N SER A 345 -21.87 -15.55 -6.40
CA SER A 345 -21.88 -16.64 -5.44
C SER A 345 -20.73 -17.65 -5.60
N THR A 346 -19.88 -17.52 -6.62
CA THR A 346 -18.72 -18.42 -6.76
C THR A 346 -17.64 -18.12 -5.72
N ASP A 347 -16.91 -19.15 -5.30
CA ASP A 347 -15.75 -18.99 -4.41
C ASP A 347 -14.71 -18.03 -4.99
N ILE A 348 -14.53 -18.03 -6.32
CA ILE A 348 -13.62 -17.11 -7.03
C ILE A 348 -14.04 -15.66 -6.79
N ALA A 349 -15.32 -15.33 -6.97
CA ALA A 349 -15.81 -13.97 -6.74
C ALA A 349 -15.76 -13.58 -5.25
N GLN A 350 -16.08 -14.51 -4.34
CA GLN A 350 -16.04 -14.28 -2.90
C GLN A 350 -14.61 -14.04 -2.39
N GLU A 351 -13.62 -14.77 -2.92
CA GLU A 351 -12.22 -14.54 -2.58
C GLU A 351 -11.73 -13.18 -3.08
N GLU A 352 -12.12 -12.78 -4.28
CA GLU A 352 -11.77 -11.48 -4.83
C GLU A 352 -12.45 -10.32 -4.09
N MET A 353 -13.69 -10.51 -3.64
CA MET A 353 -14.38 -9.60 -2.71
C MET A 353 -13.64 -9.46 -1.38
N LYS A 354 -13.13 -10.58 -0.82
CA LYS A 354 -12.29 -10.54 0.39
C LYS A 354 -11.02 -9.73 0.16
N LYS A 355 -10.29 -9.98 -0.93
CA LYS A 355 -9.09 -9.19 -1.30
C LYS A 355 -9.40 -7.72 -1.56
N LEU A 356 -10.62 -7.43 -2.03
CA LEU A 356 -11.12 -6.07 -2.18
C LEU A 356 -11.33 -5.40 -0.80
N ASN A 357 -11.86 -6.12 0.18
CA ASN A 357 -11.96 -5.69 1.58
C ASN A 357 -10.61 -5.63 2.32
N GLU A 358 -9.57 -6.29 1.82
CA GLU A 358 -8.20 -6.23 2.39
C GLU A 358 -7.40 -4.98 1.95
N GLY A 359 -8.03 -4.04 1.25
CA GLY A 359 -7.36 -2.80 0.84
C GLY A 359 -7.13 -2.63 -0.67
N SER A 360 -7.73 -3.46 -1.52
CA SER A 360 -7.70 -3.22 -2.98
C SER A 360 -8.76 -2.20 -3.40
N ARG A 361 -8.49 -1.38 -4.43
CA ARG A 361 -9.46 -0.39 -4.94
C ARG A 361 -10.48 -1.00 -5.90
N SER A 362 -10.01 -1.94 -6.72
CA SER A 362 -10.82 -2.70 -7.65
C SER A 362 -10.22 -4.09 -7.84
N ARG A 363 -11.05 -5.06 -8.22
CA ARG A 363 -10.64 -6.43 -8.53
C ARG A 363 -11.34 -6.89 -9.80
N THR A 364 -10.58 -7.50 -10.71
CA THR A 364 -11.15 -8.13 -11.90
C THR A 364 -11.33 -9.62 -11.63
N VAL A 365 -12.57 -10.09 -11.68
CA VAL A 365 -12.91 -11.48 -11.49
C VAL A 365 -13.15 -12.12 -12.86
N ARG A 366 -12.47 -13.23 -13.12
CA ARG A 366 -12.66 -14.04 -14.32
C ARG A 366 -13.21 -15.40 -13.91
N ILE A 367 -14.40 -15.73 -14.39
CA ILE A 367 -15.10 -16.97 -14.03
C ILE A 367 -15.28 -17.81 -15.29
N PRO A 368 -14.59 -18.96 -15.41
CA PRO A 368 -14.80 -19.88 -16.52
C PRO A 368 -16.23 -20.40 -16.55
N ALA A 369 -16.80 -20.60 -17.75
CA ALA A 369 -18.16 -21.14 -17.92
C ALA A 369 -18.37 -22.49 -17.24
N SER A 370 -17.31 -23.32 -17.14
CA SER A 370 -17.32 -24.61 -16.46
C SER A 370 -17.56 -24.55 -14.95
N LYS A 371 -17.48 -23.37 -14.34
CA LYS A 371 -17.80 -23.13 -12.92
C LYS A 371 -19.26 -22.74 -12.69
N LEU A 372 -20.05 -22.58 -13.75
CA LEU A 372 -21.42 -22.07 -13.71
C LEU A 372 -22.39 -23.09 -14.32
N LYS A 373 -23.68 -22.95 -14.01
CA LYS A 373 -24.73 -23.88 -14.45
C LYS A 373 -25.71 -23.19 -15.38
N ASP A 374 -26.14 -23.89 -16.42
CA ASP A 374 -27.22 -23.45 -17.31
C ASP A 374 -27.03 -22.03 -17.86
N LEU A 375 -25.82 -21.76 -18.37
CA LEU A 375 -25.50 -20.46 -18.95
C LEU A 375 -26.31 -20.22 -20.23
N PRO A 376 -26.91 -19.02 -20.38
CA PRO A 376 -27.52 -18.62 -21.63
C PRO A 376 -26.44 -18.36 -22.69
N GLN A 377 -26.87 -18.22 -23.95
CA GLN A 377 -25.99 -17.65 -24.98
C GLN A 377 -25.82 -16.15 -24.74
N GLY A 378 -24.61 -15.64 -24.96
CA GLY A 378 -24.37 -14.21 -25.07
C GLY A 378 -24.54 -13.74 -26.52
N VAL A 379 -24.45 -12.42 -26.71
CA VAL A 379 -24.58 -11.76 -28.01
C VAL A 379 -23.45 -10.76 -28.22
N HIS A 380 -23.01 -10.64 -29.47
CA HIS A 380 -22.17 -9.52 -29.88
C HIS A 380 -23.00 -8.27 -30.12
N TYR A 381 -22.43 -7.11 -29.83
CA TYR A 381 -22.94 -5.81 -30.22
C TYR A 381 -21.91 -5.08 -31.07
N ASN A 382 -22.37 -4.38 -32.10
CA ASN A 382 -21.54 -3.51 -32.93
C ASN A 382 -22.37 -2.33 -33.41
N ASP A 383 -21.89 -1.09 -33.23
CA ASP A 383 -22.62 0.12 -33.61
C ASP A 383 -24.04 0.17 -32.99
N GLY A 384 -24.13 -0.18 -31.71
CA GLY A 384 -25.40 -0.24 -30.97
C GLY A 384 -26.36 -1.36 -31.38
N LYS A 385 -26.00 -2.23 -32.34
CA LYS A 385 -26.87 -3.27 -32.89
C LYS A 385 -26.48 -4.67 -32.42
N VAL A 386 -27.49 -5.47 -32.12
CA VAL A 386 -27.34 -6.89 -31.76
C VAL A 386 -26.86 -7.68 -32.98
N GLY A 387 -25.80 -8.46 -32.80
CA GLY A 387 -25.21 -9.35 -33.77
C GLY A 387 -25.46 -10.83 -33.46
N HIS A 388 -24.49 -11.68 -33.83
CA HIS A 388 -24.58 -13.13 -33.64
C HIS A 388 -24.56 -13.52 -32.15
N SER A 389 -25.29 -14.60 -31.83
CA SER A 389 -25.30 -15.22 -30.50
C SER A 389 -24.32 -16.37 -30.44
N ALA A 390 -23.54 -16.48 -29.38
CA ALA A 390 -22.57 -17.55 -29.19
C ALA A 390 -22.57 -18.06 -27.73
N PRO A 391 -22.09 -19.29 -27.47
CA PRO A 391 -21.89 -19.79 -26.12
C PRO A 391 -20.96 -18.89 -25.31
N ILE A 392 -21.21 -18.79 -24.01
CA ILE A 392 -20.34 -18.06 -23.08
C ILE A 392 -19.15 -18.95 -22.72
N LYS A 393 -17.94 -18.46 -22.94
CA LYS A 393 -16.66 -19.09 -22.56
C LYS A 393 -16.27 -18.76 -21.13
N GLU A 394 -16.37 -17.48 -20.77
CA GLU A 394 -16.04 -16.97 -19.45
C GLU A 394 -16.85 -15.70 -19.14
N LEU A 395 -16.95 -15.35 -17.87
CA LEU A 395 -17.52 -14.10 -17.40
C LEU A 395 -16.44 -13.21 -16.81
N ILE A 396 -16.54 -11.91 -17.09
CA ILE A 396 -15.66 -10.90 -16.51
C ILE A 396 -16.50 -9.94 -15.66
N LEU A 397 -16.10 -9.78 -14.40
CA LEU A 397 -16.63 -8.78 -13.48
C LEU A 397 -15.50 -7.86 -13.05
N VAL A 398 -15.79 -6.56 -12.92
CA VAL A 398 -14.91 -5.64 -12.19
C VAL A 398 -15.66 -5.20 -10.95
N LEU A 399 -15.11 -5.55 -9.79
CA LEU A 399 -15.66 -5.26 -8.47
C LEU A 399 -14.94 -4.07 -7.85
N CYS A 400 -15.70 -3.19 -7.20
CA CYS A 400 -15.21 -2.03 -6.45
C CYS A 400 -16.03 -1.86 -5.15
N HIS A 401 -15.63 -0.90 -4.32
CA HIS A 401 -16.47 -0.40 -3.23
C HIS A 401 -17.45 0.66 -3.75
N HIS A 402 -18.60 0.78 -3.12
CA HIS A 402 -19.45 1.97 -3.27
C HIS A 402 -18.72 3.20 -2.73
N ALA A 403 -18.91 4.37 -3.35
CA ALA A 403 -18.30 5.61 -2.88
C ALA A 403 -18.68 5.89 -1.41
N GLY A 404 -17.65 6.07 -0.57
CA GLY A 404 -17.80 6.30 0.87
C GLY A 404 -18.28 5.10 1.70
N GLN A 405 -18.36 3.91 1.11
CA GLN A 405 -18.68 2.65 1.80
C GLN A 405 -17.45 1.73 1.93
N ASP A 406 -16.26 2.22 1.62
CA ASP A 406 -14.96 1.53 1.67
C ASP A 406 -14.51 1.13 3.09
N ASN A 407 -15.26 1.54 4.12
CA ASN A 407 -15.04 1.17 5.52
C ASN A 407 -16.23 0.36 6.10
N ASN A 408 -17.13 -0.17 5.27
CA ASN A 408 -18.34 -0.84 5.73
C ASN A 408 -18.41 -2.28 5.19
N ALA A 409 -17.86 -3.24 5.93
CA ALA A 409 -17.78 -4.66 5.53
C ALA A 409 -19.13 -5.33 5.23
N GLU A 410 -20.22 -4.76 5.73
CA GLU A 410 -21.56 -5.26 5.50
C GLU A 410 -22.26 -4.63 4.29
N TYR A 411 -21.62 -3.67 3.60
CA TYR A 411 -22.19 -3.07 2.41
C TYR A 411 -22.00 -3.97 1.17
N ASP A 412 -23.00 -3.94 0.29
CA ASP A 412 -22.98 -4.71 -0.95
C ASP A 412 -21.84 -4.27 -1.86
N VAL A 413 -21.24 -5.22 -2.57
CA VAL A 413 -20.20 -4.95 -3.57
C VAL A 413 -20.72 -4.10 -4.72
N PHE A 414 -19.89 -3.16 -5.18
CA PHE A 414 -20.15 -2.40 -6.39
C PHE A 414 -19.69 -3.19 -7.61
N VAL A 415 -20.60 -3.50 -8.54
CA VAL A 415 -20.26 -4.14 -9.82
C VAL A 415 -20.07 -3.06 -10.88
N HIS A 416 -18.80 -2.71 -11.14
CA HIS A 416 -18.44 -1.68 -12.10
C HIS A 416 -18.69 -2.09 -13.54
N THR A 417 -18.36 -3.33 -13.88
CA THR A 417 -18.74 -3.92 -15.17
C THR A 417 -19.00 -5.41 -15.01
N PHE A 418 -19.87 -5.93 -15.86
CA PHE A 418 -20.20 -7.34 -15.91
C PHE A 418 -20.62 -7.74 -17.32
N TYR A 419 -19.80 -8.57 -17.98
CA TYR A 419 -20.07 -9.00 -19.36
C TYR A 419 -19.54 -10.42 -19.64
N PRO A 420 -20.16 -11.13 -20.60
CA PRO A 420 -19.68 -12.43 -21.04
C PRO A 420 -18.61 -12.31 -22.12
N VAL A 421 -17.62 -13.21 -22.12
CA VAL A 421 -16.74 -13.48 -23.25
C VAL A 421 -17.28 -14.70 -23.97
N LEU A 422 -17.39 -14.61 -25.29
CA LEU A 422 -18.04 -15.64 -26.10
C LEU A 422 -17.01 -16.54 -26.80
N GLU A 423 -17.42 -17.76 -27.14
CA GLU A 423 -16.67 -18.59 -28.07
C GLU A 423 -16.66 -17.96 -29.48
N ASN A 424 -15.52 -18.06 -30.18
CA ASN A 424 -15.32 -17.46 -31.50
C ASN A 424 -15.93 -18.28 -32.63
#